data_AF-A0A1D1YL39-F1
#
_entry.id   AF-A0A1D1YL39-F1
#
_cell.length_a   1.000
_cell.length_b   1.000
_cell.length_c   1.000
_cell.angle_alpha   90.00
_cell.angle_beta   90.00
_cell.angle_gamma   90.00
#
_symmetry.space_group_name_H-M   'P 1'
#
loop_
_entity.id
_entity.type
_entity.pdbx_description
1 polymer ?
#
loop_
_entity_poly.entity_id
_entity_poly.type
_entity_poly.pdbx_seq_one_letter_code
_entity_poly.pdbx_strand_id
1 'polypeptide(L)'
;MGSWNTSISWEARVLYDAQKLVDLGDEYTPTIKMRLAGESNSGWHSPVYLDIQLPGHEDVLSNIFKIEQIPLNRLHDVSFPTFTPPSGDKTMMTLVASSVQNTSLSSSLIIGDWVDMAEGKHTDHLFIDWNMEFRREFGAQSLTPGSSYKFAFPLVLKGASRGGWSDPVIIQVFLPDGKKLAKMVNPTEIPVNEQNMEFTSRKFTAPGIDKKITLVVSTTQRSNLHSILTVGDAKPKLVEY
;
A
#
# COMPACT_ATOMS: atom_id res chain seq x y z
N MET A 1 8.69 6.08 -24.15
CA MET A 1 9.01 6.40 -22.74
C MET A 1 8.44 5.28 -21.88
N GLY A 2 9.23 4.68 -20.99
CA GLY A 2 8.78 3.50 -20.22
C GLY A 2 7.98 3.89 -18.98
N SER A 3 6.89 3.19 -18.71
CA SER A 3 6.08 3.32 -17.50
C SER A 3 6.78 2.68 -16.28
N TRP A 4 6.40 3.10 -15.08
CA TRP A 4 6.77 2.40 -13.85
C TRP A 4 6.11 1.02 -13.81
N ASN A 5 6.86 0.01 -13.37
CA ASN A 5 6.29 -1.22 -12.85
C ASN A 5 5.92 -0.97 -11.39
N THR A 6 4.63 -0.96 -11.09
CA THR A 6 4.10 -0.60 -9.78
C THR A 6 3.61 -1.86 -9.08
N SER A 7 3.83 -1.96 -7.78
CA SER A 7 3.25 -2.98 -6.91
C SER A 7 2.80 -2.31 -5.62
N ILE A 8 1.51 -2.41 -5.32
CA ILE A 8 0.90 -1.84 -4.13
C ILE A 8 0.11 -2.95 -3.48
N SER A 9 0.46 -3.31 -2.25
CA SER A 9 -0.30 -4.24 -1.43
C SER A 9 -0.83 -3.52 -0.21
N TRP A 10 -2.08 -3.79 0.11
CA TRP A 10 -2.73 -3.32 1.31
C TRP A 10 -3.27 -4.50 2.09
N GLU A 11 -3.04 -4.49 3.39
CA GLU A 11 -3.60 -5.46 4.32
C GLU A 11 -4.09 -4.74 5.57
N ALA A 12 -5.20 -5.20 6.11
CA ALA A 12 -5.61 -4.92 7.47
C ALA A 12 -6.03 -6.20 8.17
N ARG A 13 -5.58 -6.40 9.40
CA ARG A 13 -5.82 -7.63 10.14
C ARG A 13 -6.14 -7.38 11.60
N VAL A 14 -6.92 -8.29 12.17
CA VAL A 14 -7.15 -8.36 13.60
C VAL A 14 -7.22 -9.81 14.05
N LEU A 15 -6.62 -10.09 15.21
CA LEU A 15 -6.79 -11.35 15.91
C LEU A 15 -7.96 -11.21 16.87
N TYR A 16 -8.84 -12.20 16.89
CA TYR A 16 -10.01 -12.17 17.75
C TYR A 16 -10.19 -13.51 18.45
N ASP A 17 -10.58 -13.43 19.73
CA ASP A 17 -10.87 -14.60 20.54
C ASP A 17 -12.32 -15.03 20.31
N ALA A 18 -12.52 -16.11 19.55
CA ALA A 18 -13.83 -16.62 19.20
C ALA A 18 -14.63 -17.12 20.41
N GLN A 19 -14.00 -17.37 21.57
CA GLN A 19 -14.74 -17.68 22.81
C GLN A 19 -15.69 -16.55 23.23
N LYS A 20 -15.39 -15.30 22.85
CA LYS A 20 -16.26 -14.13 23.12
C LYS A 20 -17.60 -14.19 22.39
N LEU A 21 -17.77 -15.13 21.45
CA LEU A 21 -18.98 -15.36 20.66
C LEU A 21 -19.82 -16.52 21.17
N VAL A 22 -19.33 -17.38 22.08
CA VAL A 22 -19.97 -18.67 22.42
C VAL A 22 -21.40 -18.53 22.95
N ASP A 23 -21.77 -17.37 23.49
CA ASP A 23 -23.10 -17.10 24.06
C ASP A 23 -24.08 -16.33 23.12
N LEU A 24 -23.71 -16.09 21.86
CA LEU A 24 -24.44 -15.14 20.98
C LEU A 24 -25.25 -15.76 19.83
N GLY A 25 -25.15 -17.07 19.58
CA GLY A 25 -25.80 -17.74 18.45
C GLY A 25 -24.90 -18.72 17.67
N ASP A 26 -25.49 -19.36 16.65
CA ASP A 26 -24.87 -20.46 15.89
C ASP A 26 -24.07 -19.99 14.66
N GLU A 27 -24.36 -18.80 14.13
CA GLU A 27 -23.70 -18.23 12.94
C GLU A 27 -23.49 -16.72 13.09
N TYR A 28 -22.38 -16.23 12.51
CA TYR A 28 -21.96 -14.82 12.57
C TYR A 28 -21.55 -14.32 11.21
N THR A 29 -21.96 -13.11 10.87
CA THR A 29 -21.54 -12.38 9.67
C THR A 29 -20.88 -11.07 10.09
N PRO A 30 -19.56 -11.06 10.37
CA PRO A 30 -18.87 -9.84 10.76
C PRO A 30 -18.91 -8.78 9.67
N THR A 31 -18.96 -7.51 10.06
CA THR A 31 -18.93 -6.39 9.11
C THR A 31 -17.78 -5.44 9.42
N ILE A 32 -17.18 -4.90 8.37
CA ILE A 32 -16.16 -3.86 8.46
C ILE A 32 -16.58 -2.66 7.61
N LYS A 33 -16.36 -1.46 8.13
CA LYS A 33 -16.60 -0.23 7.39
C LYS A 33 -15.45 0.02 6.43
N MET A 34 -15.75 0.23 5.15
CA MET A 34 -14.75 0.57 4.13
C MET A 34 -15.18 1.76 3.27
N ARG A 35 -14.21 2.50 2.75
CA ARG A 35 -14.41 3.53 1.71
C ARG A 35 -13.13 3.77 0.92
N LEU A 36 -13.26 4.37 -0.26
CA LEU A 36 -12.12 4.97 -0.95
C LEU A 36 -11.95 6.43 -0.52
N ALA A 37 -10.69 6.88 -0.41
CA ALA A 37 -10.32 8.28 -0.20
C ALA A 37 -9.40 8.75 -1.33
N GLY A 38 -9.85 9.68 -2.15
CA GLY A 38 -9.06 10.18 -3.28
C GLY A 38 -9.93 10.80 -4.37
N GLU A 39 -9.37 10.86 -5.57
CA GLU A 39 -9.97 11.53 -6.72
C GLU A 39 -10.97 10.61 -7.45
N SER A 40 -10.65 9.32 -7.57
CA SER A 40 -11.49 8.32 -8.25
C SER A 40 -11.13 6.89 -7.85
N ASN A 41 -11.87 5.94 -8.38
CA ASN A 41 -11.59 4.50 -8.37
C ASN A 41 -10.61 4.06 -9.49
N SER A 42 -10.03 4.99 -10.25
CA SER A 42 -9.06 4.67 -11.29
C SER A 42 -7.80 4.01 -10.73
N GLY A 43 -7.27 3.05 -11.50
CA GLY A 43 -6.09 2.27 -11.11
C GLY A 43 -6.40 1.06 -10.24
N TRP A 44 -7.59 0.96 -9.66
CA TRP A 44 -8.03 -0.25 -8.97
C TRP A 44 -8.51 -1.30 -9.99
N HIS A 45 -7.86 -2.46 -10.02
CA HIS A 45 -8.19 -3.56 -10.94
C HIS A 45 -8.46 -4.86 -10.20
N SER A 46 -7.76 -5.12 -9.10
CA SER A 46 -8.01 -6.29 -8.26
C SER A 46 -9.09 -5.98 -7.21
N PRO A 47 -9.87 -6.98 -6.77
CA PRO A 47 -10.85 -6.81 -5.71
C PRO A 47 -10.19 -6.63 -4.33
N VAL A 48 -11.03 -6.39 -3.33
CA VAL A 48 -10.69 -6.54 -1.91
C VAL A 48 -11.14 -7.93 -1.47
N TYR A 49 -10.24 -8.68 -0.82
CA TYR A 49 -10.52 -9.98 -0.22
C TYR A 49 -10.78 -9.78 1.27
N LEU A 50 -11.87 -10.37 1.76
CA LEU A 50 -12.23 -10.42 3.18
C LEU A 50 -12.18 -11.86 3.64
N ASP A 51 -11.14 -12.18 4.39
CA ASP A 51 -10.78 -13.54 4.76
C ASP A 51 -10.96 -13.76 6.27
N ILE A 52 -11.47 -14.93 6.64
CA ILE A 52 -11.51 -15.44 8.02
C ILE A 52 -10.71 -16.74 8.07
N GLN A 53 -9.66 -16.75 8.88
CA GLN A 53 -8.96 -17.97 9.28
C GLN A 53 -9.49 -18.41 10.64
N LEU A 54 -10.23 -19.52 10.66
CA LEU A 54 -10.70 -20.14 11.90
C LEU A 54 -9.59 -21.00 12.53
N PRO A 55 -9.53 -21.07 13.87
CA PRO A 55 -8.59 -21.94 14.56
C PRO A 55 -8.88 -23.41 14.22
N GLY A 56 -7.81 -24.18 14.00
CA GLY A 56 -7.90 -25.62 13.74
C GLY A 56 -8.43 -26.02 12.36
N HIS A 57 -8.80 -25.05 11.52
CA HIS A 57 -9.21 -25.28 10.14
C HIS A 57 -8.04 -24.98 9.19
N GLU A 58 -7.83 -25.81 8.17
CA GLU A 58 -6.85 -25.53 7.13
C GLU A 58 -7.39 -24.54 6.08
N ASP A 59 -8.72 -24.51 5.90
CA ASP A 59 -9.38 -23.66 4.92
C ASP A 59 -9.58 -22.23 5.44
N VAL A 60 -9.40 -21.26 4.54
CA VAL A 60 -9.74 -19.86 4.72
C VAL A 60 -11.13 -19.62 4.15
N LEU A 61 -12.01 -19.01 4.93
CA LEU A 61 -13.29 -18.52 4.41
C LEU A 61 -13.05 -17.15 3.77
N SER A 62 -13.43 -16.97 2.51
CA SER A 62 -13.16 -15.74 1.76
C SER A 62 -14.43 -15.15 1.15
N ASN A 63 -14.56 -13.83 1.23
CA ASN A 63 -15.51 -13.05 0.44
C ASN A 63 -14.75 -12.05 -0.45
N ILE A 64 -15.26 -11.76 -1.63
CA ILE A 64 -14.58 -10.93 -2.63
C ILE A 64 -15.45 -9.74 -2.96
N PHE A 65 -14.91 -8.53 -2.75
CA PHE A 65 -15.58 -7.27 -3.04
C PHE A 65 -14.94 -6.56 -4.22
N LYS A 66 -15.74 -6.31 -5.25
CA LYS A 66 -15.29 -5.49 -6.37
C LYS A 66 -15.21 -4.04 -5.91
N ILE A 67 -14.16 -3.34 -6.32
CA ILE A 67 -13.93 -1.95 -5.91
C ILE A 67 -15.09 -1.02 -6.28
N GLU A 68 -15.82 -1.30 -7.36
CA GLU A 68 -17.02 -0.56 -7.75
C GLU A 68 -18.12 -0.56 -6.68
N GLN A 69 -18.09 -1.53 -5.76
CA GLN A 69 -19.02 -1.64 -4.64
C GLN A 69 -18.56 -0.82 -3.43
N ILE A 70 -17.31 -0.35 -3.39
CA ILE A 70 -16.77 0.47 -2.31
C ILE A 70 -16.96 1.95 -2.67
N PRO A 71 -17.79 2.69 -1.92
CA PRO A 71 -18.07 4.07 -2.26
C PRO A 71 -16.86 4.98 -2.05
N LEU A 72 -16.75 5.99 -2.91
CA LEU A 72 -15.80 7.08 -2.74
C LEU A 72 -16.32 8.03 -1.64
N ASN A 73 -15.45 8.36 -0.68
CA ASN A 73 -15.66 9.36 0.37
C ASN A 73 -16.81 9.10 1.36
N ARG A 74 -17.45 7.92 1.33
CA ARG A 74 -18.50 7.52 2.29
C ARG A 74 -18.19 6.14 2.83
N LEU A 75 -18.25 5.95 4.15
CA LEU A 75 -18.13 4.62 4.75
C LEU A 75 -19.35 3.76 4.43
N HIS A 76 -19.09 2.50 4.13
CA HIS A 76 -20.09 1.48 3.87
C HIS A 76 -19.72 0.20 4.62
N ASP A 77 -20.72 -0.47 5.18
CA ASP A 77 -20.54 -1.75 5.86
C ASP A 77 -20.36 -2.85 4.81
N VAL A 78 -19.33 -3.66 5.00
CA VAL A 78 -18.96 -4.74 4.08
C VAL A 78 -18.79 -6.01 4.89
N SER A 79 -19.45 -7.08 4.47
CA SER A 79 -19.53 -8.32 5.24
C SER A 79 -18.41 -9.29 4.90
N PHE A 80 -17.73 -9.80 5.93
CA PHE A 80 -16.97 -11.03 5.84
C PHE A 80 -17.89 -12.22 5.55
N PRO A 81 -17.35 -13.41 5.18
CA PRO A 81 -18.11 -14.64 5.15
C PRO A 81 -18.82 -14.94 6.47
N THR A 82 -19.97 -15.59 6.39
CA THR A 82 -20.63 -16.16 7.56
C THR A 82 -19.86 -17.37 8.06
N PHE A 83 -19.77 -17.54 9.38
CA PHE A 83 -19.15 -18.71 10.00
C PHE A 83 -19.82 -19.10 11.31
N THR A 84 -19.62 -20.35 11.73
CA THR A 84 -19.99 -20.86 13.05
C THR A 84 -18.78 -20.80 13.99
N PRO A 85 -18.92 -20.33 15.24
CA PRO A 85 -17.80 -20.25 16.16
C PRO A 85 -17.14 -21.62 16.34
N PRO A 86 -15.80 -21.69 16.28
CA PRO A 86 -15.08 -22.92 16.53
C PRO A 86 -15.31 -23.38 17.98
N SER A 87 -15.56 -24.68 18.16
CA SER A 87 -15.58 -25.33 19.47
C SER A 87 -14.21 -25.96 19.75
N GLY A 88 -13.65 -25.69 20.94
CA GLY A 88 -12.39 -26.30 21.39
C GLY A 88 -11.40 -25.33 22.04
N ASP A 89 -10.19 -25.83 22.30
CA ASP A 89 -9.15 -25.14 23.09
C ASP A 89 -8.41 -24.05 22.30
N LYS A 90 -8.45 -24.09 20.96
CA LYS A 90 -7.92 -23.05 20.09
C LYS A 90 -9.03 -22.09 19.70
N THR A 91 -8.87 -20.84 20.09
CA THR A 91 -9.97 -19.86 20.02
C THR A 91 -9.63 -18.65 19.18
N MET A 92 -8.34 -18.42 18.90
CA MET A 92 -7.89 -17.27 18.13
C MET A 92 -8.18 -17.46 16.65
N MET A 93 -9.05 -16.60 16.12
CA MET A 93 -9.30 -16.45 14.69
C MET A 93 -8.61 -15.19 14.16
N THR A 94 -8.31 -15.17 12.86
CA THR A 94 -7.78 -13.98 12.19
C THR A 94 -8.78 -13.50 11.16
N LEU A 95 -9.10 -12.21 11.19
CA LEU A 95 -9.85 -11.55 10.13
C LEU A 95 -8.88 -10.68 9.34
N VAL A 96 -8.90 -10.79 8.02
CA VAL A 96 -8.01 -10.06 7.12
C VAL A 96 -8.81 -9.41 6.00
N ALA A 97 -8.62 -8.11 5.79
CA ALA A 97 -9.01 -7.42 4.58
C ALA A 97 -7.76 -7.11 3.77
N SER A 98 -7.70 -7.48 2.48
CA SER A 98 -6.49 -7.27 1.69
C SER A 98 -6.75 -7.00 0.20
N SER A 99 -5.79 -6.35 -0.46
CA SER A 99 -5.82 -6.13 -1.91
C SER A 99 -4.42 -5.92 -2.47
N VAL A 100 -4.19 -6.36 -3.72
CA VAL A 100 -2.92 -6.18 -4.42
C VAL A 100 -3.16 -5.56 -5.79
N GLN A 101 -2.47 -4.47 -6.07
CA GLN A 101 -2.63 -3.65 -7.28
C GLN A 101 -1.26 -3.48 -7.95
N ASN A 102 -1.21 -3.65 -9.28
CA ASN A 102 0.04 -3.51 -10.05
C ASN A 102 0.07 -2.24 -10.92
N THR A 103 -0.67 -1.23 -10.48
CA THR A 103 -0.92 0.02 -11.20
C THR A 103 -0.91 1.19 -10.21
N SER A 104 -0.64 2.40 -10.71
CA SER A 104 -0.81 3.61 -9.91
C SER A 104 -2.28 3.79 -9.55
N LEU A 105 -2.57 4.08 -8.28
CA LEU A 105 -3.92 4.33 -7.79
C LEU A 105 -4.21 5.82 -7.74
N SER A 106 -5.50 6.18 -7.89
CA SER A 106 -6.01 7.55 -7.70
C SER A 106 -6.69 7.75 -6.34
N SER A 107 -6.73 6.71 -5.51
CA SER A 107 -7.30 6.73 -4.17
C SER A 107 -6.66 5.66 -3.29
N SER A 108 -6.75 5.86 -1.98
CA SER A 108 -6.42 4.88 -0.95
C SER A 108 -7.69 4.21 -0.42
N LEU A 109 -7.53 2.98 0.07
CA LEU A 109 -8.58 2.28 0.81
C LEU A 109 -8.48 2.66 2.30
N ILE A 110 -9.61 3.11 2.85
CA ILE A 110 -9.77 3.45 4.26
C ILE A 110 -10.71 2.41 4.87
N ILE A 111 -10.34 1.91 6.03
CA ILE A 111 -11.18 1.03 6.84
C ILE A 111 -11.54 1.66 8.18
N GLY A 112 -12.61 1.17 8.79
CA GLY A 112 -12.94 1.44 10.18
C GLY A 112 -11.89 0.90 11.14
N ASP A 113 -11.97 1.32 12.39
CA ASP A 113 -10.96 1.01 13.40
C ASP A 113 -11.07 -0.43 13.93
N TRP A 114 -12.23 -1.07 13.81
CA TRP A 114 -12.51 -2.44 14.25
C TRP A 114 -13.48 -3.14 13.29
N VAL A 115 -13.63 -4.46 13.47
CA VAL A 115 -14.69 -5.26 12.85
C VAL A 115 -15.86 -5.38 13.84
N ASP A 116 -17.07 -5.11 13.36
CA ASP A 116 -18.30 -5.31 14.10
C ASP A 116 -18.69 -6.79 14.03
N MET A 117 -18.71 -7.48 15.17
CA MET A 117 -18.97 -8.92 15.25
C MET A 117 -20.45 -9.22 15.51
N ALA A 118 -21.08 -8.39 16.33
CA ALA A 118 -22.50 -8.41 16.68
C ALA A 118 -22.91 -7.05 17.26
N GLU A 119 -24.19 -6.84 17.55
CA GLU A 119 -24.66 -5.59 18.16
C GLU A 119 -23.90 -5.29 19.46
N GLY A 120 -23.21 -4.13 19.49
CA GLY A 120 -22.41 -3.70 20.63
C GLY A 120 -21.10 -4.47 20.85
N LYS A 121 -20.75 -5.46 20.01
CA LYS A 121 -19.50 -6.23 20.11
C LYS A 121 -18.59 -5.99 18.91
N HIS A 122 -17.38 -5.53 19.20
CA HIS A 122 -16.34 -5.25 18.23
C HIS A 122 -15.06 -6.03 18.55
N THR A 123 -14.20 -6.14 17.55
CA THR A 123 -12.82 -6.60 17.72
C THR A 123 -11.97 -5.52 18.39
N ASP A 124 -10.72 -5.87 18.71
CA ASP A 124 -9.68 -4.87 18.95
C ASP A 124 -9.38 -4.07 17.67
N HIS A 125 -8.48 -3.09 17.77
CA HIS A 125 -8.06 -2.27 16.64
C HIS A 125 -7.41 -3.10 15.54
N LEU A 126 -7.77 -2.80 14.29
CA LEU A 126 -7.13 -3.37 13.11
C LEU A 126 -5.69 -2.87 12.97
N PHE A 127 -4.77 -3.81 12.75
CA PHE A 127 -3.42 -3.50 12.29
C PHE A 127 -3.45 -3.32 10.78
N ILE A 128 -3.00 -2.17 10.30
CA ILE A 128 -3.01 -1.82 8.87
C ILE A 128 -1.57 -1.81 8.35
N ASP A 129 -1.37 -2.32 7.13
CA ASP A 129 -0.10 -2.23 6.42
C ASP A 129 -0.31 -1.88 4.93
N TRP A 130 0.27 -0.77 4.50
CA TRP A 130 0.32 -0.32 3.11
C TRP A 130 1.75 -0.42 2.62
N ASN A 131 2.01 -1.33 1.67
CA ASN A 131 3.30 -1.42 0.99
C ASN A 131 3.15 -0.93 -0.45
N MET A 132 4.00 0.00 -0.85
CA MET A 132 4.04 0.53 -2.22
C MET A 132 5.48 0.46 -2.75
N GLU A 133 5.66 -0.11 -3.93
CA GLU A 133 6.92 -0.12 -4.69
C GLU A 133 6.66 0.34 -6.14
N PHE A 134 7.50 1.27 -6.60
CA PHE A 134 7.55 1.73 -7.98
C PHE A 134 8.95 1.43 -8.52
N ARG A 135 9.04 0.58 -9.54
CA ARG A 135 10.29 0.11 -10.12
C ARG A 135 10.40 0.49 -11.59
N ARG A 136 11.58 0.94 -12.01
CA ARG A 136 11.86 1.24 -13.42
C ARG A 136 13.30 0.93 -13.79
N GLU A 137 13.46 0.33 -14.96
CA GLU A 137 14.77 0.17 -15.61
C GLU A 137 15.11 1.43 -16.43
N PHE A 138 16.32 1.95 -16.23
CA PHE A 138 16.87 3.07 -16.97
C PHE A 138 18.13 2.64 -17.72
N GLY A 139 18.10 2.74 -19.04
CA GLY A 139 19.28 2.48 -19.87
C GLY A 139 20.27 3.64 -19.78
N ALA A 140 21.53 3.35 -19.47
CA ALA A 140 22.55 4.37 -19.24
C ALA A 140 23.15 4.95 -20.54
N GLN A 141 22.63 4.59 -21.72
CA GLN A 141 23.12 5.08 -23.02
C GLN A 141 23.06 6.60 -23.18
N SER A 142 22.19 7.28 -22.43
CA SER A 142 22.07 8.74 -22.45
C SER A 142 22.97 9.45 -21.44
N LEU A 143 23.80 8.71 -20.69
CA LEU A 143 24.71 9.26 -19.69
C LEU A 143 26.13 9.31 -20.24
N THR A 144 26.83 10.41 -19.98
CA THR A 144 28.24 10.55 -20.34
C THR A 144 29.10 9.65 -19.44
N PRO A 145 29.87 8.70 -19.98
CA PRO A 145 30.73 7.83 -19.18
C PRO A 145 31.72 8.62 -18.32
N GLY A 146 31.93 8.19 -17.06
CA GLY A 146 32.83 8.85 -16.11
C GLY A 146 32.25 10.11 -15.44
N SER A 147 31.18 10.70 -15.99
CA SER A 147 30.48 11.81 -15.35
C SER A 147 29.63 11.34 -14.16
N SER A 148 29.42 12.27 -13.22
CA SER A 148 28.60 12.01 -12.04
C SER A 148 27.18 12.53 -12.20
N TYR A 149 26.20 11.75 -11.75
CA TYR A 149 24.78 12.05 -11.86
C TYR A 149 24.04 11.84 -10.54
N LYS A 150 22.86 12.46 -10.44
CA LYS A 150 21.78 12.09 -9.52
C LYS A 150 20.51 11.90 -10.33
N PHE A 151 19.60 11.05 -9.90
CA PHE A 151 18.24 11.04 -10.44
C PHE A 151 17.38 12.02 -9.66
N ALA A 152 16.58 12.82 -10.35
CA ALA A 152 15.48 13.59 -9.79
C ALA A 152 14.18 12.80 -9.96
N PHE A 153 13.45 12.62 -8.85
CA PHE A 153 12.18 11.91 -8.76
C PHE A 153 11.10 12.92 -8.42
N PRO A 154 10.19 13.25 -9.36
CA PRO A 154 9.03 14.06 -9.05
C PRO A 154 8.06 13.24 -8.18
N LEU A 155 7.78 13.68 -6.95
CA LEU A 155 6.86 13.02 -6.02
C LEU A 155 5.72 13.97 -5.64
N VAL A 156 4.52 13.42 -5.45
CA VAL A 156 3.34 14.11 -4.91
C VAL A 156 2.43 13.10 -4.21
N LEU A 157 1.73 13.56 -3.17
CA LEU A 157 0.62 12.82 -2.56
C LEU A 157 -0.70 13.28 -3.17
N LYS A 158 -1.53 12.34 -3.63
CA LYS A 158 -2.86 12.62 -4.22
C LYS A 158 -3.95 12.13 -3.28
N GLY A 159 -4.79 13.03 -2.78
CA GLY A 159 -5.88 12.69 -1.87
C GLY A 159 -6.27 13.81 -0.92
N ALA A 160 -7.02 13.52 0.13
CA ALA A 160 -7.62 14.56 1.00
C ALA A 160 -6.58 15.27 1.88
N SER A 161 -5.60 14.54 2.41
CA SER A 161 -4.59 15.10 3.32
C SER A 161 -3.37 14.18 3.44
N ARG A 162 -2.37 14.62 4.19
CA ARG A 162 -1.20 13.81 4.59
C ARG A 162 -1.52 12.83 5.75
N GLY A 163 -2.78 12.72 6.16
CA GLY A 163 -3.18 11.80 7.24
C GLY A 163 -2.71 10.37 6.97
N GLY A 164 -2.14 9.74 8.00
CA GLY A 164 -1.61 8.38 7.97
C GLY A 164 -0.18 8.21 7.46
N TRP A 165 0.38 9.24 6.83
CA TRP A 165 1.79 9.24 6.42
C TRP A 165 2.69 9.53 7.61
N SER A 166 3.46 8.53 8.04
CA SER A 166 4.36 8.64 9.20
C SER A 166 5.75 8.07 8.94
N ASP A 167 5.84 7.04 8.09
CA ASP A 167 7.09 6.40 7.71
C ASP A 167 7.69 7.05 6.45
N PRO A 168 9.02 7.02 6.26
CA PRO A 168 9.66 7.65 5.13
C PRO A 168 9.34 6.99 3.78
N VAL A 169 9.44 7.78 2.71
CA VAL A 169 9.54 7.28 1.34
C VAL A 169 11.02 7.06 1.02
N ILE A 170 11.36 5.89 0.50
CA ILE A 170 12.75 5.50 0.22
C ILE A 170 12.98 5.51 -1.30
N ILE A 171 13.88 6.37 -1.74
CA ILE A 171 14.39 6.41 -3.12
C ILE A 171 15.68 5.61 -3.19
N GLN A 172 15.75 4.66 -4.12
CA GLN A 172 16.89 3.77 -4.31
C GLN A 172 17.32 3.75 -5.78
N VAL A 173 18.64 3.76 -5.98
CA VAL A 173 19.28 3.55 -7.27
C VAL A 173 20.18 2.31 -7.14
N PHE A 174 19.90 1.28 -7.94
CA PHE A 174 20.72 0.09 -8.05
C PHE A 174 21.57 0.19 -9.31
N LEU A 175 22.88 0.11 -9.12
CA LEU A 175 23.85 0.13 -10.19
C LEU A 175 24.12 -1.31 -10.69
N PRO A 176 24.63 -1.47 -11.92
CA PRO A 176 24.88 -2.80 -12.51
C PRO A 176 25.92 -3.64 -11.77
N ASP A 177 26.76 -3.01 -10.95
CA ASP A 177 27.74 -3.65 -10.08
C ASP A 177 27.12 -4.19 -8.78
N GLY A 178 25.80 -4.07 -8.62
CA GLY A 178 25.05 -4.48 -7.42
C GLY A 178 25.02 -3.41 -6.33
N LYS A 179 25.67 -2.26 -6.51
CA LYS A 179 25.68 -1.19 -5.50
C LYS A 179 24.31 -0.54 -5.37
N LYS A 180 23.81 -0.50 -4.15
CA LYS A 180 22.55 0.17 -3.77
C LYS A 180 22.82 1.54 -3.16
N LEU A 181 22.15 2.56 -3.67
CA LEU A 181 22.22 3.94 -3.19
C LEU A 181 20.85 4.40 -2.73
N ALA A 182 20.60 4.37 -1.42
CA ALA A 182 19.30 4.71 -0.82
C ALA A 182 19.29 6.10 -0.16
N LYS A 183 18.17 6.82 -0.29
CA LYS A 183 17.89 8.07 0.41
C LYS A 183 16.44 8.07 0.90
N MET A 184 16.24 8.52 2.14
CA MET A 184 14.91 8.70 2.72
C MET A 184 14.40 10.10 2.42
N VAL A 185 13.11 10.22 2.17
CA VAL A 185 12.35 11.45 2.01
C VAL A 185 11.27 11.45 3.08
N ASN A 186 11.20 12.54 3.84
CA ASN A 186 10.17 12.69 4.85
C ASN A 186 8.83 13.00 4.16
N PRO A 187 7.72 12.28 4.45
CA PRO A 187 6.43 12.55 3.82
C PRO A 187 5.93 13.98 4.04
N THR A 188 6.37 14.67 5.10
CA THR A 188 6.03 16.08 5.35
C THR A 188 6.58 17.03 4.29
N GLU A 189 7.65 16.64 3.61
CA GLU A 189 8.26 17.41 2.51
C GLU A 189 7.53 17.18 1.18
N ILE A 190 6.79 16.07 1.05
CA ILE A 190 6.08 15.75 -0.19
C ILE A 190 4.78 16.59 -0.24
N PRO A 191 4.55 17.35 -1.32
CA PRO A 191 3.35 18.15 -1.47
C PRO A 191 2.09 17.28 -1.61
N VAL A 192 0.94 17.81 -1.16
CA VAL A 192 -0.37 17.16 -1.29
C VAL A 192 -1.19 17.91 -2.33
N ASN A 193 -1.64 17.25 -3.39
CA ASN A 193 -2.42 17.78 -4.52
C ASN A 193 -1.82 18.97 -5.31
N GLU A 194 -0.65 19.48 -4.92
CA GLU A 194 0.06 20.54 -5.63
C GLU A 194 0.92 19.97 -6.78
N GLN A 195 1.78 20.82 -7.35
CA GLN A 195 2.75 20.40 -8.35
C GLN A 195 3.76 19.40 -7.76
N ASN A 196 4.25 18.50 -8.60
CA ASN A 196 5.28 17.53 -8.19
C ASN A 196 6.52 18.26 -7.67
N MET A 197 7.03 17.82 -6.52
CA MET A 197 8.32 18.28 -6.00
C MET A 197 9.42 17.27 -6.36
N GLU A 198 10.58 17.75 -6.79
CA GLU A 198 11.69 16.89 -7.18
C GLU A 198 12.57 16.51 -5.98
N PHE A 199 12.68 15.21 -5.72
CA PHE A 199 13.59 14.64 -4.74
C PHE A 199 14.75 13.93 -5.43
N THR A 200 15.97 14.15 -4.97
CA THR A 200 17.16 13.61 -5.64
C THR A 200 17.69 12.34 -4.98
N SER A 201 18.16 11.38 -5.78
CA SER A 201 18.97 10.25 -5.29
C SER A 201 20.31 10.71 -4.72
N ARG A 202 21.07 9.75 -4.16
CA ARG A 202 22.51 9.96 -3.96
C ARG A 202 23.24 10.05 -5.31
N LYS A 203 24.41 10.69 -5.28
CA LYS A 203 25.33 10.82 -6.42
C LYS A 203 25.88 9.45 -6.83
N PHE A 204 26.02 9.21 -8.11
CA PHE A 204 26.67 8.03 -8.69
C PHE A 204 27.45 8.40 -9.95
N THR A 205 28.40 7.55 -10.35
CA THR A 205 29.14 7.69 -11.60
C THR A 205 28.44 6.88 -12.69
N ALA A 206 28.32 7.43 -13.89
CA ALA A 206 27.70 6.74 -15.02
C ALA A 206 28.39 5.39 -15.29
N PRO A 207 27.64 4.27 -15.31
CA PRO A 207 28.23 2.92 -15.37
C PRO A 207 28.67 2.48 -16.77
N GLY A 208 28.48 3.32 -17.79
CA GLY A 208 28.75 3.01 -19.21
C GLY A 208 27.48 2.80 -20.02
N ILE A 209 27.59 2.97 -21.35
CA ILE A 209 26.44 3.11 -22.26
C ILE A 209 25.56 1.86 -22.38
N ASP A 210 26.13 0.66 -22.25
CA ASP A 210 25.40 -0.61 -22.41
C ASP A 210 24.85 -1.17 -21.10
N LYS A 211 24.84 -0.36 -20.04
CA LYS A 211 24.44 -0.76 -18.70
C LYS A 211 23.03 -0.28 -18.37
N LYS A 212 22.38 -0.98 -17.45
CA LYS A 212 21.06 -0.62 -16.92
C LYS A 212 21.15 -0.26 -15.44
N ILE A 213 20.38 0.75 -15.06
CA ILE A 213 20.24 1.22 -13.69
C ILE A 213 18.79 0.94 -13.27
N THR A 214 18.58 0.29 -12.13
CA THR A 214 17.24 0.11 -11.59
C THR A 214 16.92 1.24 -10.61
N LEU A 215 15.81 1.93 -10.86
CA LEU A 215 15.26 2.96 -9.99
C LEU A 215 14.12 2.34 -9.19
N VAL A 216 14.12 2.56 -7.88
CA VAL A 216 13.04 2.10 -6.99
C VAL A 216 12.62 3.24 -6.08
N VAL A 217 11.31 3.49 -5.99
CA VAL A 217 10.69 4.31 -4.95
C VAL A 217 9.78 3.39 -4.14
N SER A 218 9.94 3.37 -2.82
CA SER A 218 9.20 2.42 -1.97
C SER A 218 8.84 3.03 -0.63
N THR A 219 7.75 2.56 -0.03
CA THR A 219 7.34 2.97 1.32
C THR A 219 6.41 1.93 1.93
N THR A 220 6.41 1.86 3.26
CA THR A 220 5.51 1.04 4.07
C THR A 220 4.82 1.98 5.06
N GLN A 221 3.49 1.97 5.16
CA GLN A 221 2.73 2.84 6.06
C GLN A 221 1.75 2.02 6.89
N ARG A 222 1.76 2.22 8.22
CA ARG A 222 1.02 1.36 9.15
C ARG A 222 -0.31 1.94 9.63
N SER A 223 -0.98 2.70 8.78
CA SER A 223 -2.24 3.35 9.12
C SER A 223 -3.08 3.66 7.89
N ASN A 224 -4.32 4.07 8.12
CA ASN A 224 -5.21 4.57 7.07
C ASN A 224 -4.59 5.78 6.36
N LEU A 225 -4.25 5.62 5.09
CA LEU A 225 -3.70 6.69 4.27
C LEU A 225 -4.80 7.55 3.69
N HIS A 226 -4.74 8.87 3.90
CA HIS A 226 -5.70 9.82 3.31
C HIS A 226 -5.29 10.35 1.93
N SER A 227 -4.16 9.87 1.42
CA SER A 227 -3.63 10.16 0.09
C SER A 227 -2.69 9.05 -0.35
N ILE A 228 -2.53 8.89 -1.66
CA ILE A 228 -1.64 7.90 -2.26
C ILE A 228 -0.41 8.58 -2.89
N LEU A 229 0.74 7.92 -2.81
CA LEU A 229 1.97 8.40 -3.44
C LEU A 229 1.89 8.23 -4.95
N THR A 230 2.21 9.29 -5.68
CA THR A 230 2.42 9.27 -7.13
C THR A 230 3.88 9.58 -7.44
N VAL A 231 4.46 8.80 -8.35
CA VAL A 231 5.85 8.96 -8.82
C VAL A 231 5.84 9.38 -10.29
N GLY A 232 6.34 10.57 -10.57
CA GLY A 232 6.50 11.09 -11.93
C GLY A 232 7.68 10.47 -12.68
N ASP A 233 7.95 10.98 -13.88
CA ASP A 233 9.09 10.53 -14.67
C ASP A 233 10.42 10.97 -14.06
N ALA A 234 11.20 9.99 -13.58
CA ALA A 234 12.53 10.25 -13.05
C ALA A 234 13.51 10.63 -14.17
N LYS A 235 14.35 11.64 -13.91
CA LYS A 235 15.32 12.16 -14.89
C LYS A 235 16.74 12.22 -14.30
N PRO A 236 17.77 11.81 -15.05
CA PRO A 236 19.15 12.00 -14.60
C PRO A 236 19.52 13.49 -14.68
N LYS A 237 20.28 13.97 -13.70
CA LYS A 237 20.84 15.32 -13.62
C LYS A 237 22.35 15.21 -13.44
N LEU A 238 23.10 15.87 -14.33
CA LEU A 238 24.55 15.98 -14.21
C LEU A 238 24.89 16.75 -12.93
N VAL A 239 25.90 16.28 -12.20
CA VAL A 239 26.43 16.98 -11.02
C VAL A 239 27.68 17.70 -11.48
N GLU A 240 27.56 19.01 -11.72
CA GLU A 240 28.69 19.90 -11.98
C GLU A 240 29.55 20.05 -10.71
N TYR A 241 30.86 20.20 -10.91
CA TYR A 241 31.85 20.40 -9.85
C TYR A 241 32.04 21.89 -9.56
#